data_AF-A0A8H8S158-F1
#
_entry.id   AF-A0A8H8S158-F1
#
_cell.length_a   1.000
_cell.length_b   1.000
_cell.length_c   1.000
_cell.angle_alpha   90.00
_cell.angle_beta   90.00
_cell.angle_gamma   90.00
#
_symmetry.space_group_name_H-M   'P 1'
#
loop_
_entity.id
_entity.type
_entity.pdbx_description
1 polymer ?
#
loop_
_entity_poly.entity_id
_entity_poly.type
_entity_poly.pdbx_seq_one_letter_code
_entity_poly.pdbx_strand_id
1 'polypeptide(L)'
;MYLGNEADHILTASELEPWVQYALDELEFILGPSHSTHGALRTQLGHPEPWELKYVEIGNEDHLYDNGPQTYAAYRFSKFYEAISAAYPELILVSSTGDYTAVGGSNTSNPSATDFHTYQRPDYFVSQFGHFDNASREHKSFIGEYACIQGNDYSQLAVDWSAPKLPWVPWVGSVSEAIFSLGAERNGDAVIGMSYAPGFQNLNSYEWTPDLIAFTADPSQTIKSTSHHVIELLSNNRYNATVPVTTDSDFGPAYWVAGVSEPGHYTFKTAIYNSTSTVPFSISFEGVSEGVKGTLSVLNAPDGLSSNTLDNGVVSDVVKKTITTLAAGSGGVFEFELDNYDVATADKFPVRCSVSLHFNSDAGALNFLNTFFQYL
;
A
#
# COMPACT_ATOMS: atom_id res chain seq x y z
N MET A 1 21.85 6.05 4.57
CA MET A 1 23.02 6.92 4.76
C MET A 1 23.25 7.08 6.26
N TYR A 2 23.88 6.07 6.88
CA TYR A 2 23.98 5.96 8.34
C TYR A 2 25.17 6.78 8.84
N LEU A 3 24.91 8.03 9.23
CA LEU A 3 25.93 9.02 9.59
C LEU A 3 26.16 9.08 11.10
N GLY A 4 26.71 8.00 11.66
CA GLY A 4 27.24 7.95 13.03
C GLY A 4 26.19 7.90 14.14
N ASN A 5 26.31 6.91 15.02
CA ASN A 5 25.52 6.75 16.24
C ASN A 5 26.20 7.36 17.49
N GLU A 6 27.37 7.96 17.32
CA GLU A 6 28.04 8.75 18.35
C GLU A 6 27.80 10.22 18.04
N ALA A 7 27.41 11.00 19.07
CA ALA A 7 27.10 12.43 18.98
C ALA A 7 28.21 13.29 18.33
N ASP A 8 29.40 12.72 18.13
CA ASP A 8 30.61 13.36 17.63
C ASP A 8 30.86 13.16 16.11
N HIS A 9 29.98 12.47 15.37
CA HIS A 9 30.22 12.12 13.95
C HIS A 9 29.09 12.49 12.97
N ILE A 10 28.31 13.54 13.25
CA ILE A 10 27.38 14.08 12.25
C ILE A 10 28.16 14.98 11.28
N LEU A 11 28.20 14.58 10.01
CA LEU A 11 28.88 15.32 8.95
C LEU A 11 28.27 16.71 8.74
N THR A 12 29.11 17.73 8.67
CA THR A 12 28.69 19.08 8.31
C THR A 12 28.21 19.15 6.85
N ALA A 13 27.46 20.21 6.54
CA ALA A 13 27.01 20.53 5.19
C ALA A 13 28.11 20.46 4.11
N SER A 14 29.35 20.87 4.42
CA SER A 14 30.48 20.84 3.48
C SER A 14 31.09 19.45 3.32
N GLU A 15 30.97 18.59 4.34
CA GLU A 15 31.52 17.23 4.32
C GLU A 15 30.60 16.23 3.60
N LEU A 16 29.38 16.64 3.24
CA LEU A 16 28.43 15.82 2.49
C LEU A 16 28.74 15.69 1.00
N GLU A 17 29.56 16.57 0.43
CA GLU A 17 29.78 16.63 -1.03
C GLU A 17 30.23 15.28 -1.63
N PRO A 18 31.20 14.54 -1.04
CA PRO A 18 31.57 13.23 -1.58
C PRO A 18 30.41 12.21 -1.54
N TRP A 19 29.53 12.32 -0.55
CA TRP A 19 28.38 11.42 -0.39
C TRP A 19 27.26 11.73 -1.38
N VAL A 20 27.04 13.01 -1.67
CA VAL A 20 26.14 13.45 -2.74
C VAL A 20 26.64 12.91 -4.08
N GLN A 21 27.95 13.04 -4.35
CA GLN A 21 28.53 12.49 -5.58
C GLN A 21 28.39 10.96 -5.65
N TYR A 22 28.58 10.23 -4.55
CA TYR A 22 28.37 8.78 -4.53
C TYR A 22 26.92 8.39 -4.88
N ALA A 23 25.93 9.13 -4.40
CA ALA A 23 24.53 8.88 -4.77
C ALA A 23 24.28 9.16 -6.27
N LEU A 24 24.86 10.23 -6.82
CA LEU A 24 24.77 10.53 -8.25
C LEU A 24 25.45 9.47 -9.12
N ASP A 25 26.58 8.94 -8.65
CA ASP A 25 27.34 7.87 -9.31
C ASP A 25 26.54 6.55 -9.33
N GLU A 26 25.89 6.21 -8.22
CA GLU A 26 24.96 5.07 -8.15
C GLU A 26 23.77 5.25 -9.10
N LEU A 27 23.19 6.46 -9.15
CA LEU A 27 22.13 6.75 -10.11
C LEU A 27 22.62 6.70 -11.57
N GLU A 28 23.86 7.13 -11.87
CA GLU A 28 24.44 6.99 -13.21
C GLU A 28 24.65 5.51 -13.56
N PHE A 29 25.03 4.67 -12.59
CA PHE A 29 25.08 3.22 -12.80
C PHE A 29 23.70 2.67 -13.20
N ILE A 30 22.63 3.10 -12.54
CA ILE A 30 21.28 2.58 -12.76
C ILE A 30 20.64 3.14 -14.05
N LEU A 31 20.72 4.46 -14.23
CA LEU A 31 19.96 5.23 -15.22
C LEU A 31 20.82 5.74 -16.38
N GLY A 32 22.13 5.79 -16.20
CA GLY A 32 23.05 6.40 -17.14
C GLY A 32 23.14 5.64 -18.47
N PRO A 33 23.45 6.32 -19.57
CA PRO A 33 23.66 5.68 -20.87
C PRO A 33 24.94 4.85 -20.87
N SER A 34 25.04 3.82 -21.71
CA SER A 34 26.16 2.85 -21.73
C SER A 34 27.54 3.44 -22.01
N HIS A 35 27.63 4.67 -22.53
CA HIS A 35 28.88 5.41 -22.75
C HIS A 35 29.30 6.33 -21.59
N SER A 36 28.48 6.44 -20.54
CA SER A 36 28.83 7.17 -19.31
C SER A 36 29.79 6.34 -18.44
N THR A 37 30.42 6.92 -17.43
CA THR A 37 31.40 6.21 -16.59
C THR A 37 30.76 5.01 -15.90
N HIS A 38 29.70 5.24 -15.13
CA HIS A 38 29.04 4.17 -14.37
C HIS A 38 28.04 3.37 -15.21
N GLY A 39 27.44 3.95 -16.26
CA GLY A 39 26.64 3.19 -17.23
C GLY A 39 27.47 2.22 -18.08
N ALA A 40 28.73 2.55 -18.38
CA ALA A 40 29.67 1.63 -19.03
C ALA A 40 30.03 0.46 -18.09
N LEU A 41 30.19 0.71 -16.79
CA LEU A 41 30.38 -0.35 -15.80
C LEU A 41 29.17 -1.28 -15.75
N ARG A 42 27.94 -0.75 -15.70
CA ARG A 42 26.70 -1.55 -15.79
C ARG A 42 26.70 -2.44 -17.03
N THR A 43 27.07 -1.87 -18.18
CA THR A 43 27.18 -2.58 -19.46
C THR A 43 28.21 -3.70 -19.41
N GLN A 44 29.40 -3.44 -18.85
CA GLN A 44 30.48 -4.42 -18.70
C GLN A 44 30.06 -5.61 -17.81
N LEU A 45 29.21 -5.36 -16.81
CA LEU A 45 28.64 -6.38 -15.93
C LEU A 45 27.49 -7.17 -16.58
N GLY A 46 27.13 -6.88 -17.84
CA GLY A 46 26.17 -7.64 -18.62
C GLY A 46 24.77 -7.04 -18.71
N HIS A 47 24.58 -5.79 -18.27
CA HIS A 47 23.28 -5.10 -18.33
C HIS A 47 23.39 -3.78 -19.12
N PRO A 48 23.34 -3.82 -20.47
CA PRO A 48 23.56 -2.62 -21.29
C PRO A 48 22.47 -1.55 -21.13
N GLU A 49 21.21 -1.96 -21.00
CA GLU A 49 20.07 -1.04 -20.88
C GLU A 49 19.98 -0.43 -19.47
N PRO A 50 19.58 0.84 -19.31
CA PRO A 50 19.23 1.40 -18.01
C PRO A 50 18.05 0.65 -17.36
N TRP A 51 17.98 0.63 -16.03
CA TRP A 51 16.78 0.17 -15.32
C TRP A 51 15.71 1.27 -15.26
N GLU A 52 14.47 0.86 -15.06
CA GLU A 52 13.40 1.79 -14.68
C GLU A 52 13.52 2.08 -13.18
N LEU A 53 13.64 3.36 -12.82
CA LEU A 53 13.61 3.83 -11.44
C LEU A 53 12.69 5.03 -11.37
N LYS A 54 11.73 4.99 -10.45
CA LYS A 54 10.75 6.06 -10.24
C LYS A 54 10.93 6.77 -8.90
N TYR A 55 11.33 6.03 -7.87
CA TYR A 55 11.44 6.53 -6.50
C TYR A 55 12.85 6.33 -5.97
N VAL A 56 13.36 7.32 -5.24
CA VAL A 56 14.63 7.22 -4.50
C VAL A 56 14.42 7.78 -3.11
N GLU A 57 14.64 6.96 -2.08
CA GLU A 57 14.65 7.44 -0.70
C GLU A 57 16.03 7.97 -0.32
N ILE A 58 16.06 9.11 0.37
CA ILE A 58 17.29 9.76 0.81
C ILE A 58 17.48 9.48 2.30
N GLY A 59 18.22 8.43 2.66
CA GLY A 59 18.43 8.10 4.08
C GLY A 59 17.56 6.94 4.53
N ASN A 60 17.30 6.85 5.83
CA ASN A 60 16.42 5.85 6.46
C ASN A 60 16.20 6.25 7.92
N GLU A 61 14.95 6.41 8.33
CA GLU A 61 14.58 6.78 9.71
C GLU A 61 15.41 7.93 10.30
N ASP A 62 15.65 8.99 9.52
CA ASP A 62 16.47 10.13 9.96
C ASP A 62 15.80 10.96 11.07
N HIS A 63 14.58 10.60 11.46
CA HIS A 63 13.88 11.09 12.64
C HIS A 63 14.37 10.43 13.96
N LEU A 64 15.17 9.37 13.89
CA LEU A 64 15.76 8.71 15.06
C LEU A 64 17.09 9.35 15.49
N TYR A 65 17.52 9.01 16.71
CA TYR A 65 18.76 9.45 17.37
C TYR A 65 18.87 10.96 17.67
N ASP A 66 19.78 11.28 18.59
CA ASP A 66 20.04 12.67 18.98
C ASP A 66 20.61 13.45 17.79
N ASN A 67 19.94 14.56 17.42
CA ASN A 67 20.24 15.47 16.29
C ASN A 67 19.97 14.95 14.86
N GLY A 68 19.51 13.71 14.68
CA GLY A 68 19.08 13.17 13.37
C GLY A 68 18.06 14.07 12.68
N PRO A 69 16.88 14.31 13.29
CA PRO A 69 15.82 15.14 12.70
C PRO A 69 16.30 16.55 12.40
N GLN A 70 17.01 17.17 13.36
CA GLN A 70 17.46 18.55 13.24
C GLN A 70 18.41 18.74 12.06
N THR A 71 19.42 17.86 11.92
CA THR A 71 20.41 18.00 10.85
C THR A 71 19.86 17.59 9.49
N TYR A 72 18.98 16.59 9.47
CA TYR A 72 18.31 16.15 8.25
C TYR A 72 17.49 17.28 7.63
N ALA A 73 16.63 17.89 8.43
CA ALA A 73 15.80 19.03 8.01
C ALA A 73 16.62 20.29 7.73
N ALA A 74 17.71 20.52 8.47
CA ALA A 74 18.51 21.73 8.29
C ALA A 74 19.33 21.77 7.00
N TYR A 75 19.91 20.63 6.57
CA TYR A 75 20.77 20.62 5.38
C TYR A 75 20.99 19.28 4.70
N ARG A 76 20.84 18.12 5.38
CA ARG A 76 21.21 16.84 4.75
C ARG A 76 20.23 16.48 3.64
N PHE A 77 18.93 16.55 3.90
CA PHE A 77 17.92 16.23 2.89
C PHE A 77 18.00 17.18 1.69
N SER A 78 17.98 18.49 1.92
CA SER A 78 17.96 19.48 0.83
C SER A 78 19.17 19.38 -0.10
N LYS A 79 20.37 19.09 0.44
CA LYS A 79 21.57 18.89 -0.38
C LYS A 79 21.46 17.73 -1.36
N PHE A 80 20.97 16.59 -0.91
CA PHE A 80 20.77 15.44 -1.79
C PHE A 80 19.58 15.69 -2.72
N TYR A 81 18.48 16.24 -2.20
CA TYR A 81 17.29 16.57 -2.99
C TYR A 81 17.64 17.49 -4.17
N GLU A 82 18.35 18.59 -3.92
CA GLU A 82 18.73 19.57 -4.94
C GLU A 82 19.65 18.96 -6.00
N ALA A 83 20.69 18.24 -5.58
CA ALA A 83 21.66 17.64 -6.49
C ALA A 83 21.02 16.54 -7.37
N ILE A 84 20.23 15.65 -6.76
CA ILE A 84 19.57 14.56 -7.49
C ILE A 84 18.48 15.12 -8.39
N SER A 85 17.65 16.05 -7.92
CA SER A 85 16.59 16.66 -8.75
C SER A 85 17.17 17.44 -9.94
N ALA A 86 18.35 18.05 -9.78
CA ALA A 86 19.03 18.73 -10.89
C ALA A 86 19.53 17.75 -11.97
N ALA A 87 20.02 16.58 -11.58
CA ALA A 87 20.53 15.56 -12.51
C ALA A 87 19.41 14.67 -13.10
N TYR A 88 18.37 14.37 -12.30
CA TYR A 88 17.31 13.42 -12.60
C TYR A 88 15.93 13.98 -12.21
N PRO A 89 15.42 14.99 -12.94
CA PRO A 89 14.21 15.73 -12.55
C PRO A 89 12.91 14.90 -12.55
N GLU A 90 12.91 13.72 -13.18
CA GLU A 90 11.77 12.80 -13.25
C GLU A 90 11.64 11.88 -12.03
N LEU A 91 12.68 11.77 -11.19
CA LEU A 91 12.65 10.92 -9.99
C LEU A 91 11.83 11.55 -8.88
N ILE A 92 10.96 10.78 -8.24
CA ILE A 92 10.27 11.20 -7.02
C ILE A 92 11.18 10.85 -5.84
N LEU A 93 11.67 11.88 -5.16
CA LEU A 93 12.55 11.70 -4.01
C LEU A 93 11.71 11.55 -2.73
N VAL A 94 12.09 10.61 -1.86
CA VAL A 94 11.39 10.28 -0.62
C VAL A 94 12.27 10.69 0.56
N SER A 95 11.70 11.51 1.44
CA SER A 95 12.29 11.89 2.73
C SER A 95 12.04 10.81 3.77
N SER A 96 12.98 10.59 4.69
CA SER A 96 12.94 9.50 5.68
C SER A 96 12.45 9.94 7.09
N THR A 97 11.80 11.10 7.20
CA THR A 97 11.34 11.64 8.50
C THR A 97 9.96 11.16 8.93
N GLY A 98 9.16 10.59 8.03
CA GLY A 98 7.77 10.19 8.31
C GLY A 98 6.80 11.34 8.53
N ASP A 99 7.25 12.57 8.31
CA ASP A 99 6.48 13.79 8.48
C ASP A 99 6.95 14.87 7.49
N TYR A 100 6.43 16.09 7.64
CA TYR A 100 6.75 17.20 6.73
C TYR A 100 7.91 18.08 7.21
N THR A 101 8.73 17.63 8.16
CA THR A 101 9.85 18.42 8.70
C THR A 101 10.99 18.58 7.69
N ALA A 102 11.18 17.61 6.80
CA ALA A 102 12.13 17.65 5.69
C ALA A 102 11.41 17.26 4.40
N VAL A 103 11.08 18.26 3.57
CA VAL A 103 10.46 18.09 2.25
C VAL A 103 11.08 19.05 1.24
N GLY A 104 10.99 18.72 -0.04
CA GLY A 104 11.62 19.45 -1.13
C GLY A 104 10.69 19.62 -2.32
N GLY A 105 10.92 20.66 -3.11
CA GLY A 105 10.19 20.90 -4.35
C GLY A 105 8.74 21.35 -4.17
N SER A 106 8.40 21.99 -3.05
CA SER A 106 7.06 22.56 -2.89
C SER A 106 6.78 23.58 -4.00
N ASN A 107 5.56 23.55 -4.55
CA ASN A 107 5.10 24.30 -5.71
C ASN A 107 5.87 24.00 -7.02
N THR A 108 6.54 22.85 -7.12
CA THR A 108 7.14 22.36 -8.37
C THR A 108 6.30 21.25 -8.98
N SER A 109 6.67 20.78 -10.19
CA SER A 109 6.01 19.64 -10.83
C SER A 109 6.35 18.30 -10.19
N ASN A 110 7.35 18.23 -9.30
CA ASN A 110 7.82 16.99 -8.71
C ASN A 110 8.24 17.17 -7.23
N PRO A 111 7.27 17.46 -6.33
CA PRO A 111 7.52 17.55 -4.90
C PRO A 111 7.98 16.20 -4.33
N SER A 112 8.82 16.23 -3.29
CA SER A 112 9.23 15.01 -2.60
C SER A 112 8.06 14.34 -1.87
N ALA A 113 8.11 13.03 -1.73
CA ALA A 113 7.29 12.27 -0.79
C ALA A 113 7.98 12.15 0.59
N THR A 114 7.31 11.56 1.57
CA THR A 114 7.88 11.18 2.87
C THR A 114 7.56 9.73 3.21
N ASP A 115 8.47 9.05 3.89
CA ASP A 115 8.36 7.66 4.31
C ASP A 115 7.92 7.55 5.78
N PHE A 116 6.73 7.00 6.01
CA PHE A 116 6.11 6.79 7.30
C PHE A 116 6.28 5.33 7.77
N HIS A 117 6.87 5.16 8.95
CA HIS A 117 7.08 3.86 9.58
C HIS A 117 6.18 3.68 10.79
N THR A 118 5.61 2.48 10.99
CA THR A 118 4.80 2.18 12.17
C THR A 118 4.86 0.72 12.63
N TYR A 119 5.38 0.51 13.83
CA TYR A 119 5.44 -0.81 14.49
C TYR A 119 4.63 -0.80 15.77
N GLN A 120 3.45 -1.44 15.75
CA GLN A 120 2.43 -1.16 16.77
C GLN A 120 1.66 -2.40 17.23
N ARG A 121 0.70 -2.19 18.13
CA ARG A 121 -0.27 -3.20 18.59
C ARG A 121 -1.53 -3.18 17.72
N PRO A 122 -2.37 -4.24 17.75
CA PRO A 122 -3.57 -4.29 16.92
C PRO A 122 -4.53 -3.10 17.10
N ASP A 123 -4.90 -2.73 18.32
CA ASP A 123 -5.83 -1.63 18.57
C ASP A 123 -5.30 -0.27 18.09
N TYR A 124 -3.97 -0.10 18.10
CA TYR A 124 -3.35 1.09 17.52
C TYR A 124 -3.57 1.14 16.01
N PHE A 125 -3.27 0.06 15.27
CA PHE A 125 -3.50 0.01 13.81
C PHE A 125 -4.95 0.31 13.43
N VAL A 126 -5.91 -0.26 14.17
CA VAL A 126 -7.33 0.01 13.97
C VAL A 126 -7.65 1.50 14.20
N SER A 127 -7.10 2.10 15.25
CA SER A 127 -7.27 3.54 15.52
C SER A 127 -6.70 4.44 14.43
N GLN A 128 -5.74 3.94 13.64
CA GLN A 128 -5.08 4.68 12.55
C GLN A 128 -5.80 4.54 11.19
N PHE A 129 -6.99 3.95 11.14
CA PHE A 129 -7.75 3.86 9.88
C PHE A 129 -7.95 5.21 9.17
N GLY A 130 -8.11 6.30 9.93
CA GLY A 130 -8.25 7.67 9.40
C GLY A 130 -6.96 8.46 9.26
N HIS A 131 -5.78 7.86 9.49
CA HIS A 131 -4.51 8.58 9.59
C HIS A 131 -4.22 9.46 8.34
N PHE A 132 -4.48 8.92 7.15
CA PHE A 132 -4.12 9.58 5.89
C PHE A 132 -5.21 10.48 5.30
N ASP A 133 -6.37 10.63 5.96
CA ASP A 133 -7.49 11.41 5.42
C ASP A 133 -7.13 12.86 5.14
N ASN A 134 -6.28 13.43 6.00
CA ASN A 134 -5.79 14.80 5.91
C ASN A 134 -4.31 14.87 5.51
N ALA A 135 -3.73 13.77 5.00
CA ALA A 135 -2.37 13.78 4.49
C ALA A 135 -2.23 14.74 3.31
N SER A 136 -1.03 15.27 3.12
CA SER A 136 -0.70 16.12 1.98
C SER A 136 -0.85 15.37 0.66
N ARG A 137 -1.45 16.03 -0.34
CA ARG A 137 -1.55 15.54 -1.72
C ARG A 137 -0.41 16.03 -2.61
N GLU A 138 0.38 16.99 -2.10
CA GLU A 138 1.59 17.51 -2.73
C GLU A 138 2.79 16.65 -2.30
N HIS A 139 3.18 16.74 -1.04
CA HIS A 139 4.12 15.81 -0.40
C HIS A 139 3.40 14.53 0.03
N LYS A 140 3.39 13.54 -0.85
CA LYS A 140 2.70 12.26 -0.64
C LYS A 140 3.39 11.39 0.41
N SER A 141 2.66 10.44 0.96
CA SER A 141 3.17 9.47 1.93
C SER A 141 3.51 8.14 1.26
N PHE A 142 4.68 7.61 1.55
CA PHE A 142 5.04 6.20 1.39
C PHE A 142 4.96 5.55 2.78
N ILE A 143 4.44 4.34 2.89
CA ILE A 143 4.46 3.57 4.13
C ILE A 143 5.53 2.48 3.96
N GLY A 144 6.79 2.84 4.14
CA GLY A 144 7.94 1.97 3.86
C GLY A 144 8.08 0.82 4.84
N GLU A 145 7.58 1.00 6.07
CA GLU A 145 7.63 -0.04 7.09
C GLU A 145 6.36 -0.06 7.95
N TYR A 146 5.73 -1.23 8.05
CA TYR A 146 4.71 -1.48 9.07
C TYR A 146 4.68 -2.94 9.51
N ALA A 147 4.39 -3.17 10.80
CA ALA A 147 4.02 -4.48 11.33
C ALA A 147 3.38 -4.41 12.72
N CYS A 148 2.50 -5.38 13.01
CA CYS A 148 2.04 -5.70 14.35
C CYS A 148 3.13 -6.51 15.08
N ILE A 149 3.83 -5.86 16.01
CA ILE A 149 4.99 -6.46 16.68
C ILE A 149 4.71 -6.93 18.12
N GLN A 150 3.56 -6.57 18.69
CA GLN A 150 3.14 -6.98 20.04
C GLN A 150 1.63 -7.25 20.10
N GLY A 151 1.20 -8.14 20.98
CA GLY A 151 -0.21 -8.36 21.26
C GLY A 151 -0.89 -7.13 21.89
N ASN A 152 -2.21 -7.10 21.90
CA ASN A 152 -2.97 -6.00 22.48
C ASN A 152 -2.72 -5.84 23.98
N ASP A 153 -2.70 -4.57 24.40
CA ASP A 153 -2.79 -4.14 25.79
C ASP A 153 -3.84 -3.03 25.88
N TYR A 154 -4.98 -3.31 26.51
CA TYR A 154 -6.08 -2.35 26.63
C TYR A 154 -5.72 -1.11 27.48
N SER A 155 -4.62 -1.17 28.24
CA SER A 155 -4.12 -0.03 29.01
C SER A 155 -3.12 0.84 28.24
N GLN A 156 -2.57 0.34 27.13
CA GLN A 156 -1.54 1.03 26.36
C GLN A 156 -1.60 0.66 24.86
N LEU A 157 -1.97 1.64 24.02
CA LEU A 157 -2.01 1.44 22.57
C LEU A 157 -0.62 1.28 21.94
N ALA A 158 0.36 2.06 22.40
CA ALA A 158 1.72 1.99 21.88
C ALA A 158 2.46 0.74 22.36
N VAL A 159 3.40 0.28 21.54
CA VAL A 159 4.31 -0.82 21.91
C VAL A 159 5.26 -0.42 23.05
N ASP A 160 5.71 -1.41 23.81
CA ASP A 160 6.87 -1.27 24.69
C ASP A 160 8.11 -1.75 23.93
N TRP A 161 8.96 -0.85 23.46
CA TRP A 161 10.16 -1.20 22.70
C TRP A 161 11.15 -2.10 23.46
N SER A 162 11.08 -2.14 24.80
CA SER A 162 11.91 -3.01 25.64
C SER A 162 11.33 -4.42 25.80
N ALA A 163 10.04 -4.61 25.50
CA ALA A 163 9.39 -5.91 25.60
C ALA A 163 9.75 -6.84 24.42
N PRO A 164 9.61 -8.17 24.62
CA PRO A 164 9.72 -9.14 23.53
C PRO A 164 8.71 -8.85 22.41
N LYS A 165 9.12 -9.12 21.18
CA LYS A 165 8.27 -8.99 20.00
C LYS A 165 7.59 -10.33 19.74
N LEU A 166 6.51 -10.30 18.98
CA LEU A 166 5.80 -11.51 18.58
C LEU A 166 6.73 -12.43 17.78
N PRO A 167 6.81 -13.73 18.09
CA PRO A 167 7.54 -14.67 17.24
C PRO A 167 6.83 -14.88 15.90
N TRP A 168 5.51 -14.85 15.93
CA TRP A 168 4.61 -14.95 14.78
C TRP A 168 3.49 -13.94 14.98
N VAL A 169 3.10 -13.24 13.91
CA VAL A 169 1.96 -12.32 13.98
C VAL A 169 0.66 -13.13 14.12
N PRO A 170 -0.17 -12.86 15.14
CA PRO A 170 -1.45 -13.53 15.30
C PRO A 170 -2.48 -12.95 14.34
N TRP A 171 -3.56 -13.70 14.07
CA TRP A 171 -4.60 -13.30 13.14
C TRP A 171 -5.20 -11.93 13.45
N VAL A 172 -5.42 -11.59 14.72
CA VAL A 172 -5.89 -10.26 15.15
C VAL A 172 -4.93 -9.14 14.72
N GLY A 173 -3.62 -9.39 14.72
CA GLY A 173 -2.61 -8.48 14.22
C GLY A 173 -2.78 -8.25 12.72
N SER A 174 -2.86 -9.32 11.93
CA SER A 174 -3.06 -9.23 10.48
C SER A 174 -4.38 -8.57 10.08
N VAL A 175 -5.46 -8.77 10.84
CA VAL A 175 -6.74 -8.06 10.62
C VAL A 175 -6.60 -6.57 10.91
N SER A 176 -5.91 -6.19 11.99
CA SER A 176 -5.69 -4.78 12.32
C SER A 176 -4.81 -4.07 11.27
N GLU A 177 -3.78 -4.75 10.77
CA GLU A 177 -2.95 -4.29 9.67
C GLU A 177 -3.75 -4.16 8.38
N ALA A 178 -4.70 -5.08 8.13
CA ALA A 178 -5.64 -4.96 7.01
C ALA A 178 -6.42 -3.65 7.14
N ILE A 179 -6.98 -3.34 8.31
CA ILE A 179 -7.73 -2.10 8.55
C ILE A 179 -6.87 -0.88 8.25
N PHE A 180 -5.67 -0.80 8.80
CA PHE A 180 -4.74 0.29 8.50
C PHE A 180 -4.44 0.40 6.99
N SER A 181 -4.24 -0.73 6.31
CA SER A 181 -4.02 -0.79 4.86
C SER A 181 -5.24 -0.30 4.07
N LEU A 182 -6.47 -0.60 4.51
CA LEU A 182 -7.69 -0.07 3.89
C LEU A 182 -7.80 1.45 4.04
N GLY A 183 -7.35 1.99 5.18
CA GLY A 183 -7.26 3.43 5.42
C GLY A 183 -6.25 4.13 4.51
N ALA A 184 -5.10 3.49 4.28
CA ALA A 184 -4.12 3.92 3.30
C ALA A 184 -4.67 3.85 1.87
N GLU A 185 -5.32 2.75 1.49
CA GLU A 185 -5.89 2.56 0.14
C GLU A 185 -7.03 3.53 -0.15
N ARG A 186 -7.85 3.89 0.86
CA ARG A 186 -8.86 4.96 0.77
C ARG A 186 -8.26 6.30 0.37
N ASN A 187 -7.00 6.52 0.72
CA ASN A 187 -6.23 7.72 0.44
C ASN A 187 -5.16 7.48 -0.63
N GLY A 188 -5.42 6.60 -1.61
CA GLY A 188 -4.48 6.29 -2.69
C GLY A 188 -4.09 7.48 -3.60
N ASP A 189 -4.77 8.63 -3.47
CA ASP A 189 -4.35 9.89 -4.05
C ASP A 189 -3.14 10.52 -3.33
N ALA A 190 -3.03 10.29 -2.01
CA ALA A 190 -1.99 10.80 -1.12
C ALA A 190 -0.96 9.74 -0.69
N VAL A 191 -1.30 8.44 -0.73
CA VAL A 191 -0.40 7.34 -0.36
C VAL A 191 0.10 6.61 -1.61
N ILE A 192 1.42 6.58 -1.82
CA ILE A 192 2.03 6.04 -3.07
C ILE A 192 2.39 4.55 -3.00
N GLY A 193 2.46 3.98 -1.80
CA GLY A 193 2.86 2.59 -1.60
C GLY A 193 2.91 2.21 -0.13
N MET A 194 2.95 0.91 0.13
CA MET A 194 3.00 0.35 1.48
C MET A 194 3.75 -0.99 1.48
N SER A 195 4.64 -1.17 2.46
CA SER A 195 5.59 -2.28 2.53
C SER A 195 5.65 -2.84 3.94
N TYR A 196 5.31 -4.13 4.11
CA TYR A 196 5.42 -4.80 5.40
C TYR A 196 6.90 -4.99 5.74
N ALA A 197 7.28 -4.78 6.99
CA ALA A 197 8.65 -4.95 7.43
C ALA A 197 8.76 -5.74 8.75
N PRO A 198 9.75 -6.64 8.87
CA PRO A 198 10.69 -7.07 7.83
C PRO A 198 10.10 -8.14 6.90
N GLY A 199 10.64 -8.24 5.68
CA GLY A 199 10.11 -9.13 4.65
C GLY A 199 10.48 -10.60 4.81
N PHE A 200 11.64 -10.90 5.40
CA PHE A 200 12.22 -12.24 5.38
C PHE A 200 12.96 -12.59 6.67
N GLN A 201 12.72 -13.80 7.19
CA GLN A 201 13.38 -14.34 8.37
C GLN A 201 14.03 -15.70 8.09
N ASN A 202 15.35 -15.80 8.27
CA ASN A 202 16.01 -17.09 8.32
C ASN A 202 15.95 -17.64 9.75
N LEU A 203 15.21 -18.72 9.99
CA LEU A 203 15.03 -19.27 11.34
C LEU A 203 16.31 -19.85 11.96
N ASN A 204 17.38 -20.02 11.17
CA ASN A 204 18.70 -20.38 11.70
C ASN A 204 19.47 -19.16 12.26
N SER A 205 19.14 -17.94 11.85
CA SER A 205 19.77 -16.69 12.31
C SER A 205 18.90 -15.50 11.94
N TYR A 206 18.32 -14.84 12.93
CA TYR A 206 17.49 -13.65 12.77
C TYR A 206 17.68 -12.70 13.95
N GLU A 207 17.45 -11.42 13.69
CA GLU A 207 17.68 -10.32 14.63
C GLU A 207 16.37 -9.58 14.99
N TRP A 208 15.30 -9.81 14.22
CA TRP A 208 13.99 -9.20 14.41
C TRP A 208 12.86 -10.22 14.23
N THR A 209 11.71 -9.95 14.84
CA THR A 209 10.43 -10.66 14.64
C THR A 209 9.26 -9.70 14.87
N PRO A 210 8.05 -10.00 14.36
CA PRO A 210 7.73 -11.03 13.36
C PRO A 210 8.07 -10.57 11.94
N ASP A 211 8.11 -11.51 10.99
CA ASP A 211 8.46 -11.26 9.59
C ASP A 211 7.38 -11.79 8.63
N LEU A 212 7.35 -11.23 7.42
CA LEU A 212 6.35 -11.59 6.43
C LEU A 212 6.46 -13.05 5.98
N ILE A 213 7.69 -13.51 5.69
CA ILE A 213 8.02 -14.87 5.28
C ILE A 213 9.21 -15.38 6.11
N ALA A 214 9.01 -16.45 6.86
CA ALA A 214 10.09 -17.15 7.55
C ALA A 214 10.46 -18.44 6.82
N PHE A 215 11.72 -18.86 6.90
CA PHE A 215 12.21 -20.05 6.20
C PHE A 215 13.38 -20.73 6.91
N THR A 216 13.59 -22.00 6.58
CA THR A 216 14.81 -22.75 6.89
C THR A 216 15.52 -23.16 5.60
N ALA A 217 16.59 -23.95 5.70
CA ALA A 217 17.24 -24.54 4.53
C ALA A 217 16.36 -25.59 3.81
N ASP A 218 15.32 -26.10 4.48
CA ASP A 218 14.31 -26.98 3.88
C ASP A 218 13.15 -26.12 3.34
N PRO A 219 12.95 -26.04 2.01
CA PRO A 219 11.90 -25.22 1.43
C PRO A 219 10.48 -25.61 1.87
N SER A 220 10.27 -26.86 2.32
CA SER A 220 8.98 -27.31 2.85
C SER A 220 8.64 -26.65 4.21
N GLN A 221 9.63 -26.02 4.86
CA GLN A 221 9.50 -25.30 6.12
C GLN A 221 9.42 -23.77 5.91
N THR A 222 8.96 -23.33 4.73
CA THR A 222 8.66 -21.93 4.48
C THR A 222 7.32 -21.57 5.10
N ILE A 223 7.31 -20.60 6.01
CA ILE A 223 6.12 -20.09 6.67
C ILE A 223 5.75 -18.75 6.05
N LYS A 224 4.57 -18.70 5.45
CA LYS A 224 3.90 -17.44 5.11
C LYS A 224 3.16 -16.98 6.36
N SER A 225 3.44 -15.79 6.86
CA SER A 225 2.70 -15.25 8.00
C SER A 225 1.21 -15.08 7.68
N THR A 226 0.39 -14.98 8.70
CA THR A 226 -1.02 -14.57 8.55
C THR A 226 -1.14 -13.22 7.81
N SER A 227 -0.21 -12.29 8.02
CA SER A 227 -0.14 -11.00 7.31
C SER A 227 0.22 -11.16 5.84
N HIS A 228 1.03 -12.15 5.45
CA HIS A 228 1.25 -12.49 4.04
C HIS A 228 -0.06 -12.81 3.33
N HIS A 229 -0.93 -13.63 3.93
CA HIS A 229 -2.22 -13.98 3.31
C HIS A 229 -3.13 -12.76 3.12
N VAL A 230 -3.17 -11.86 4.11
CA VAL A 230 -3.91 -10.59 4.01
C VAL A 230 -3.35 -9.71 2.90
N ILE A 231 -2.03 -9.50 2.86
CA ILE A 231 -1.38 -8.68 1.82
C ILE A 231 -1.60 -9.29 0.44
N GLU A 232 -1.51 -10.61 0.29
CA GLU A 232 -1.79 -11.33 -0.95
C GLU A 232 -3.24 -11.12 -1.39
N LEU A 233 -4.22 -11.20 -0.47
CA LEU A 233 -5.62 -10.93 -0.79
C LEU A 233 -5.80 -9.48 -1.27
N LEU A 234 -5.34 -8.49 -0.50
CA LEU A 234 -5.57 -7.08 -0.81
C LEU A 234 -4.82 -6.66 -2.09
N SER A 235 -3.59 -7.14 -2.29
CA SER A 235 -2.76 -6.81 -3.46
C SER A 235 -3.25 -7.45 -4.76
N ASN A 236 -3.90 -8.63 -4.70
CA ASN A 236 -4.49 -9.26 -5.89
C ASN A 236 -5.85 -8.66 -6.28
N ASN A 237 -6.41 -7.76 -5.47
CA ASN A 237 -7.71 -7.12 -5.68
C ASN A 237 -7.57 -5.60 -5.79
N ARG A 238 -6.55 -5.09 -6.48
CA ARG A 238 -6.35 -3.65 -6.69
C ARG A 238 -7.37 -3.06 -7.66
N TYR A 239 -7.57 -1.76 -7.56
CA TYR A 239 -8.39 -0.95 -8.45
C TYR A 239 -7.64 0.31 -8.90
N ASN A 240 -8.13 0.99 -9.94
CA ASN A 240 -7.45 2.15 -10.52
C ASN A 240 -7.75 3.47 -9.79
N ALA A 241 -8.95 3.59 -9.22
CA ALA A 241 -9.36 4.77 -8.46
C ALA A 241 -10.29 4.38 -7.31
N THR A 242 -10.17 5.07 -6.18
CA THR A 242 -11.14 5.00 -5.09
C THR A 242 -12.46 5.61 -5.53
N VAL A 243 -13.58 5.10 -5.01
CA VAL A 243 -14.91 5.67 -5.22
C VAL A 243 -15.55 6.03 -3.88
N PRO A 244 -16.35 7.12 -3.82
CA PRO A 244 -17.06 7.47 -2.60
C PRO A 244 -18.10 6.39 -2.26
N VAL A 245 -18.18 6.02 -0.99
CA VAL A 245 -19.22 5.11 -0.47
C VAL A 245 -20.24 5.94 0.30
N THR A 246 -21.50 5.85 -0.10
CA THR A 246 -22.62 6.41 0.68
C THR A 246 -23.13 5.32 1.63
N THR A 247 -23.20 5.64 2.91
CA THR A 247 -23.52 4.69 3.99
C THR A 247 -24.25 5.42 5.11
N ASP A 248 -25.14 4.73 5.80
CA ASP A 248 -25.79 5.14 7.04
C ASP A 248 -25.11 4.55 8.29
N SER A 249 -24.08 3.75 8.09
CA SER A 249 -23.32 3.05 9.13
C SER A 249 -21.95 3.70 9.35
N ASP A 250 -21.59 3.88 10.61
CA ASP A 250 -20.25 4.32 11.03
C ASP A 250 -19.23 3.18 10.91
N PHE A 251 -17.95 3.53 10.87
CA PHE A 251 -16.87 2.55 10.99
C PHE A 251 -16.85 1.92 12.39
N GLY A 252 -16.48 0.64 12.46
CA GLY A 252 -16.51 -0.15 13.68
C GLY A 252 -17.87 -0.82 13.89
N PRO A 253 -17.96 -2.17 13.90
CA PRO A 253 -16.86 -3.14 13.82
C PRO A 253 -16.33 -3.38 12.39
N ALA A 254 -17.00 -2.88 11.35
CA ALA A 254 -16.55 -3.00 9.97
C ALA A 254 -15.74 -1.77 9.51
N TYR A 255 -14.72 -2.02 8.70
CA TYR A 255 -13.89 -1.01 8.06
C TYR A 255 -13.75 -1.35 6.59
N TRP A 256 -14.01 -0.40 5.70
CA TRP A 256 -14.11 -0.69 4.28
C TRP A 256 -13.54 0.39 3.37
N VAL A 257 -13.23 -0.01 2.14
CA VAL A 257 -12.93 0.86 1.01
C VAL A 257 -13.52 0.26 -0.26
N ALA A 258 -13.89 1.11 -1.20
CA ALA A 258 -14.33 0.70 -2.53
C ALA A 258 -13.54 1.44 -3.61
N GLY A 259 -13.35 0.78 -4.74
CA GLY A 259 -12.74 1.38 -5.91
C GLY A 259 -13.25 0.78 -7.21
N VAL A 260 -12.79 1.36 -8.30
CA VAL A 260 -13.19 1.04 -9.67
C VAL A 260 -11.95 0.95 -10.55
N SER A 261 -11.89 -0.09 -11.39
CA SER A 261 -10.86 -0.19 -12.44
C SER A 261 -11.38 0.38 -13.77
N GLU A 262 -12.61 0.05 -14.11
CA GLU A 262 -13.34 0.50 -15.30
C GLU A 262 -14.84 0.52 -14.97
N PRO A 263 -15.70 1.25 -15.72
CA PRO A 263 -17.14 1.26 -15.47
C PRO A 263 -17.73 -0.15 -15.35
N GLY A 264 -18.39 -0.44 -14.23
CA GLY A 264 -18.94 -1.76 -13.91
C GLY A 264 -17.96 -2.71 -13.21
N HIS A 265 -16.66 -2.45 -13.21
CA HIS A 265 -15.64 -3.27 -12.55
C HIS A 265 -15.24 -2.66 -11.20
N TYR A 266 -16.12 -2.85 -10.23
CA TYR A 266 -15.91 -2.40 -8.86
C TYR A 266 -15.26 -3.47 -7.99
N THR A 267 -14.53 -3.01 -6.98
CA THR A 267 -13.97 -3.84 -5.92
C THR A 267 -14.30 -3.20 -4.58
N PHE A 268 -14.88 -3.98 -3.68
CA PHE A 268 -15.11 -3.62 -2.29
C PHE A 268 -14.20 -4.47 -1.40
N LYS A 269 -13.56 -3.85 -0.42
CA LYS A 269 -12.68 -4.53 0.54
C LYS A 269 -13.11 -4.15 1.95
N THR A 270 -13.12 -5.12 2.85
CA THR A 270 -13.53 -4.89 4.23
C THR A 270 -12.77 -5.79 5.21
N ALA A 271 -12.66 -5.35 6.46
CA ALA A 271 -12.17 -6.13 7.58
C ALA A 271 -13.07 -5.91 8.79
N ILE A 272 -13.35 -6.98 9.54
CA ILE A 272 -14.21 -6.95 10.74
C ILE A 272 -13.35 -7.07 11.98
N TYR A 273 -13.53 -6.16 12.94
CA TYR A 273 -12.71 -6.14 14.14
C TYR A 273 -13.54 -5.83 15.39
N ASN A 274 -13.32 -6.64 16.42
CA ASN A 274 -13.97 -6.55 17.73
C ASN A 274 -15.52 -6.56 17.67
N SER A 275 -16.08 -7.33 16.73
CA SER A 275 -17.52 -7.58 16.68
C SER A 275 -17.94 -8.67 17.67
N THR A 276 -19.09 -8.50 18.31
CA THR A 276 -19.71 -9.52 19.19
C THR A 276 -20.73 -10.40 18.47
N SER A 277 -21.02 -10.12 17.21
CA SER A 277 -21.93 -10.88 16.36
C SER A 277 -21.50 -10.82 14.90
N THR A 278 -22.08 -11.66 14.06
CA THR A 278 -21.96 -11.56 12.60
C THR A 278 -22.43 -10.18 12.12
N VAL A 279 -21.73 -9.61 11.15
CA VAL A 279 -21.96 -8.27 10.57
C VAL A 279 -22.60 -8.42 9.19
N PRO A 280 -23.85 -7.97 9.00
CA PRO A 280 -24.50 -8.02 7.69
C PRO A 280 -24.03 -6.88 6.78
N PHE A 281 -23.85 -7.20 5.51
CA PHE A 281 -23.54 -6.25 4.43
C PHE A 281 -24.65 -6.26 3.39
N SER A 282 -25.01 -5.06 2.95
CA SER A 282 -25.90 -4.82 1.81
C SER A 282 -25.22 -3.76 0.95
N ILE A 283 -24.53 -4.20 -0.12
CA ILE A 283 -23.73 -3.30 -0.96
C ILE A 283 -24.29 -3.26 -2.38
N SER A 284 -24.29 -2.08 -3.00
CA SER A 284 -24.66 -1.90 -4.39
C SER A 284 -23.66 -1.00 -5.08
N PHE A 285 -23.54 -1.14 -6.40
CA PHE A 285 -22.68 -0.30 -7.23
C PHE A 285 -23.50 0.32 -8.34
N GLU A 286 -23.12 1.52 -8.74
CA GLU A 286 -23.76 2.21 -9.86
C GLU A 286 -23.69 1.34 -11.13
N GLY A 287 -24.83 1.23 -11.82
CA GLY A 287 -24.93 0.46 -13.06
C GLY A 287 -24.98 -1.06 -12.90
N VAL A 288 -24.96 -1.60 -11.67
CA VAL A 288 -25.16 -3.03 -11.43
C VAL A 288 -26.65 -3.35 -11.32
N SER A 289 -27.11 -4.31 -12.12
CA SER A 289 -28.50 -4.78 -12.12
C SER A 289 -28.67 -6.10 -11.36
N GLU A 290 -29.92 -6.44 -11.04
CA GLU A 290 -30.28 -7.77 -10.53
C GLU A 290 -29.71 -8.90 -11.40
N GLY A 291 -29.26 -9.98 -10.76
CA GLY A 291 -28.71 -11.18 -11.39
C GLY A 291 -27.24 -11.07 -11.80
N VAL A 292 -26.61 -9.89 -11.71
CA VAL A 292 -25.16 -9.75 -11.90
C VAL A 292 -24.45 -10.58 -10.83
N LYS A 293 -23.42 -11.31 -11.24
CA LYS A 293 -22.62 -12.13 -10.32
C LYS A 293 -21.39 -11.37 -9.87
N GLY A 294 -20.99 -11.58 -8.62
CA GLY A 294 -19.73 -11.13 -8.06
C GLY A 294 -19.01 -12.29 -7.37
N THR A 295 -17.78 -12.07 -6.97
CA THR A 295 -17.00 -13.02 -6.18
C THR A 295 -16.71 -12.43 -4.82
N LEU A 296 -17.08 -13.14 -3.75
CA LEU A 296 -16.66 -12.83 -2.38
C LEU A 296 -15.53 -13.78 -1.99
N SER A 297 -14.35 -13.23 -1.73
CA SER A 297 -13.24 -13.96 -1.10
C SER A 297 -13.13 -13.53 0.36
N VAL A 298 -13.16 -14.48 1.29
CA VAL A 298 -13.04 -14.24 2.73
C VAL A 298 -11.84 -15.00 3.26
N LEU A 299 -10.99 -14.32 4.02
CA LEU A 299 -9.96 -14.93 4.85
C LEU A 299 -10.39 -14.94 6.31
N ASN A 300 -10.14 -16.06 6.99
CA ASN A 300 -10.29 -16.20 8.43
C ASN A 300 -9.30 -17.20 9.03
N ALA A 301 -9.26 -17.24 10.36
CA ALA A 301 -8.52 -18.21 11.16
C ALA A 301 -9.43 -18.72 12.31
N PRO A 302 -9.05 -19.80 13.03
CA PRO A 302 -9.86 -20.35 14.12
C PRO A 302 -10.21 -19.34 15.21
N ASP A 303 -9.29 -18.45 15.55
CA ASP A 303 -9.49 -17.32 16.46
C ASP A 303 -8.46 -16.20 16.21
N GLY A 304 -8.61 -15.09 16.93
CA GLY A 304 -7.70 -13.94 16.81
C GLY A 304 -6.25 -14.21 17.27
N LEU A 305 -5.98 -15.26 18.06
CA LEU A 305 -4.63 -15.59 18.55
C LEU A 305 -3.91 -16.60 17.66
N SER A 306 -4.61 -17.14 16.66
CA SER A 306 -4.08 -18.12 15.71
C SER A 306 -2.94 -17.52 14.88
N SER A 307 -1.84 -18.23 14.72
CA SER A 307 -0.67 -17.81 13.93
C SER A 307 -0.19 -18.96 13.05
N ASN A 308 0.47 -18.64 11.94
CA ASN A 308 1.20 -19.65 11.17
C ASN A 308 2.54 -19.94 11.86
N THR A 309 2.86 -21.22 12.08
CA THR A 309 4.01 -21.65 12.90
C THR A 309 4.81 -22.76 12.22
N LEU A 310 6.00 -23.03 12.76
CA LEU A 310 6.80 -24.22 12.44
C LEU A 310 7.02 -25.03 13.71
N ASP A 311 6.34 -26.16 13.83
CA ASP A 311 6.39 -27.03 15.00
C ASP A 311 6.92 -28.40 14.61
N ASN A 312 8.03 -28.83 15.23
CA ASN A 312 8.69 -30.11 14.96
C ASN A 312 8.98 -30.36 13.46
N GLY A 313 9.34 -29.31 12.72
CA GLY A 313 9.62 -29.38 11.28
C GLY A 313 8.38 -29.40 10.38
N VAL A 314 7.19 -29.17 10.93
CA VAL A 314 5.92 -29.12 10.17
C VAL A 314 5.35 -27.71 10.23
N VAL A 315 5.09 -27.13 9.05
CA VAL A 315 4.42 -25.83 8.94
C VAL A 315 2.93 -26.00 9.24
N SER A 316 2.41 -25.18 10.15
CA SER A 316 0.98 -25.05 10.39
C SER A 316 0.50 -23.75 9.74
N ASP A 317 -0.30 -23.86 8.68
CA ASP A 317 -1.01 -22.74 8.06
C ASP A 317 -2.47 -22.76 8.52
N VAL A 318 -2.85 -21.80 9.36
CA VAL A 318 -4.17 -21.71 9.98
C VAL A 318 -5.14 -20.83 9.19
N VAL A 319 -4.64 -20.06 8.22
CA VAL A 319 -5.47 -19.14 7.43
C VAL A 319 -6.26 -19.92 6.38
N LYS A 320 -7.57 -19.70 6.35
CA LYS A 320 -8.47 -20.29 5.36
C LYS A 320 -9.00 -19.23 4.43
N LYS A 321 -9.05 -19.55 3.15
CA LYS A 321 -9.72 -18.74 2.13
C LYS A 321 -10.97 -19.44 1.63
N THR A 322 -12.12 -18.77 1.76
CA THR A 322 -13.38 -19.21 1.16
C THR A 322 -13.72 -18.27 0.01
N ILE A 323 -14.13 -18.84 -1.13
CA ILE A 323 -14.57 -18.09 -2.30
C ILE A 323 -16.01 -18.47 -2.61
N THR A 324 -16.91 -17.48 -2.59
CA THR A 324 -18.34 -17.65 -2.83
C THR A 324 -18.76 -16.78 -4.01
N THR A 325 -19.63 -17.29 -4.88
CA THR A 325 -20.29 -16.45 -5.89
C THR A 325 -21.48 -15.73 -5.27
N LEU A 326 -21.47 -14.41 -5.32
CA LEU A 326 -22.62 -13.58 -4.97
C LEU A 326 -23.49 -13.35 -6.21
N ALA A 327 -24.79 -13.14 -6.01
CA ALA A 327 -25.70 -12.68 -7.05
C ALA A 327 -26.44 -11.45 -6.54
N ALA A 328 -26.46 -10.40 -7.35
CA ALA A 328 -27.19 -9.18 -7.04
C ALA A 328 -28.69 -9.49 -6.99
N GLY A 329 -29.35 -9.15 -5.89
CA GLY A 329 -30.79 -9.17 -5.75
C GLY A 329 -31.46 -7.94 -6.38
N SER A 330 -32.68 -7.69 -5.95
CA SER A 330 -33.44 -6.50 -6.36
C SER A 330 -32.64 -5.22 -6.16
N GLY A 331 -32.64 -4.34 -7.15
CA GLY A 331 -31.89 -3.08 -7.11
C GLY A 331 -30.36 -3.21 -7.27
N GLY A 332 -29.85 -4.38 -7.66
CA GLY A 332 -28.40 -4.55 -7.86
C GLY A 332 -27.62 -4.80 -6.57
N VAL A 333 -28.31 -5.17 -5.49
CA VAL A 333 -27.75 -5.29 -4.13
C VAL A 333 -27.15 -6.67 -3.92
N PHE A 334 -25.91 -6.72 -3.44
CA PHE A 334 -25.27 -7.92 -2.93
C PHE A 334 -25.39 -7.98 -1.41
N GLU A 335 -25.91 -9.10 -0.91
CA GLU A 335 -26.03 -9.36 0.51
C GLU A 335 -25.09 -10.50 0.91
N PHE A 336 -24.38 -10.29 2.02
CA PHE A 336 -23.54 -11.30 2.66
C PHE A 336 -23.30 -10.91 4.12
N GLU A 337 -22.72 -11.83 4.87
CA GLU A 337 -22.45 -11.68 6.29
C GLU A 337 -20.98 -12.05 6.54
N LEU A 338 -20.34 -11.31 7.44
CA LEU A 338 -18.96 -11.57 7.85
C LEU A 338 -18.86 -11.67 9.36
N ASP A 339 -18.04 -12.59 9.85
CA ASP A 339 -17.80 -12.79 11.27
C ASP A 339 -16.65 -11.91 11.78
N ASN A 340 -16.51 -11.85 13.11
CA ASN A 340 -15.39 -11.13 13.72
C ASN A 340 -14.05 -11.68 13.21
N TYR A 341 -13.15 -10.78 12.85
CA TYR A 341 -11.84 -11.09 12.26
C TYR A 341 -11.86 -11.65 10.83
N ASP A 342 -12.97 -11.56 10.11
CA ASP A 342 -12.94 -11.78 8.66
C ASP A 342 -12.26 -10.61 7.94
N VAL A 343 -11.44 -10.93 6.93
CA VAL A 343 -10.93 -9.98 5.93
C VAL A 343 -11.44 -10.41 4.57
N ALA A 344 -12.16 -9.53 3.87
CA ALA A 344 -12.87 -9.90 2.66
C ALA A 344 -12.69 -8.91 1.51
N THR A 345 -12.79 -9.45 0.30
CA THR A 345 -12.90 -8.70 -0.95
C THR A 345 -14.10 -9.17 -1.75
N ALA A 346 -14.93 -8.25 -2.22
CA ALA A 346 -16.01 -8.50 -3.16
C ALA A 346 -15.69 -7.82 -4.50
N ASP A 347 -15.48 -8.61 -5.56
CA ASP A 347 -14.99 -8.12 -6.85
C ASP A 347 -15.65 -8.83 -8.05
N LYS A 348 -15.19 -8.48 -9.27
CA LYS A 348 -15.60 -9.08 -10.55
C LYS A 348 -17.10 -9.05 -10.77
N PHE A 349 -17.66 -7.85 -10.86
CA PHE A 349 -19.04 -7.62 -11.27
C PHE A 349 -19.10 -7.36 -12.79
N PRO A 350 -19.07 -8.36 -13.69
CA PRO A 350 -19.18 -8.09 -15.12
C PRO A 350 -20.55 -7.50 -15.40
N VAL A 351 -20.61 -6.19 -15.63
CA VAL A 351 -21.80 -5.58 -16.22
C VAL A 351 -21.89 -6.10 -17.64
N ARG A 352 -23.02 -6.70 -18.00
CA ARG A 352 -23.35 -6.92 -19.42
C ARG A 352 -23.63 -5.55 -20.05
N CYS A 353 -22.59 -4.84 -20.44
CA CYS A 353 -22.73 -3.78 -21.43
C CYS A 353 -22.96 -4.43 -22.80
N SER A 354 -24.21 -4.79 -23.09
CA SER A 354 -24.65 -4.80 -24.48
C SER A 354 -24.75 -3.35 -24.93
N VAL A 355 -23.65 -2.80 -25.47
CA VAL A 355 -23.73 -1.58 -26.27
C VAL A 355 -24.52 -1.93 -27.52
N SER A 356 -25.81 -1.64 -27.49
CA SER A 356 -26.65 -1.59 -28.69
C SER A 356 -26.82 -0.13 -29.06
N LEU A 357 -25.94 0.39 -29.93
CA LEU A 357 -26.25 1.62 -30.67
C LEU A 357 -27.30 1.24 -31.72
N HIS A 358 -28.55 1.64 -31.49
CA HIS A 358 -29.58 1.65 -32.53
C HIS A 358 -29.66 3.06 -33.10
N PHE A 359 -29.08 3.26 -34.29
CA PHE A 359 -29.55 4.31 -35.19
C PHE A 359 -30.76 3.76 -35.92
N ASN A 360 -31.95 4.26 -35.56
CA ASN A 360 -33.15 4.02 -36.33
C ASN A 360 -33.20 5.05 -37.46
N SER A 361 -32.58 4.72 -38.58
CA SER A 361 -32.90 5.36 -39.87
C SER A 361 -33.61 4.31 -40.71
N ASP A 362 -34.94 4.32 -40.65
CA ASP A 362 -35.77 4.34 -41.86
C ASP A 362 -37.26 4.44 -41.51
N ALA A 363 -37.84 5.60 -41.79
CA ALA A 363 -39.11 5.70 -42.49
C ALA A 363 -39.09 7.01 -43.27
N GLY A 364 -38.91 6.89 -44.58
CA GLY A 364 -38.81 8.00 -45.50
C GLY A 364 -40.11 8.81 -45.65
N ALA A 365 -39.94 10.04 -46.12
CA ALA A 365 -40.86 10.67 -47.03
C ALA A 365 -40.05 11.50 -48.05
N LEU A 366 -39.95 10.93 -49.25
CA LEU A 366 -40.02 11.59 -50.57
C LEU A 366 -39.09 12.77 -50.88
N ASN A 367 -38.15 12.48 -51.80
CA ASN A 367 -37.56 13.35 -52.82
C ASN A 367 -38.28 14.69 -53.05
N PHE A 368 -37.57 15.81 -52.86
CA PHE A 368 -37.69 16.96 -53.76
C PHE A 368 -36.35 17.71 -53.87
N LEU A 369 -35.75 17.56 -55.05
CA LEU A 369 -35.04 18.57 -55.85
C LEU A 369 -34.59 19.89 -55.19
N ASN A 370 -33.29 20.18 -55.38
CA ASN A 370 -32.74 21.44 -55.89
C ASN A 370 -33.26 22.76 -55.28
N THR A 371 -32.37 23.49 -54.60
CA THR A 371 -31.69 24.72 -55.11
C THR A 371 -31.36 25.67 -53.95
N PHE A 372 -30.06 25.93 -53.80
CA PHE A 372 -29.45 27.21 -53.42
C PHE A 372 -30.38 28.44 -53.34
N PHE A 373 -30.30 29.19 -52.24
CA PHE A 373 -30.02 30.64 -52.19
C PHE A 373 -29.55 30.98 -50.75
N GLN A 374 -28.26 31.31 -50.60
CA GLN A 374 -27.73 32.63 -50.16
C GLN A 374 -28.07 33.03 -48.71
N TYR A 375 -27.09 32.95 -47.81
CA TYR A 375 -26.26 34.09 -47.32
C TYR A 375 -27.07 35.16 -46.58
N LEU A 376 -26.94 35.26 -45.26
CA LEU A 376 -25.75 35.81 -44.57
C LEU A 376 -25.42 35.00 -43.31
#